data_AF-A0A1W1B9I3-F1
#
_entry.id   AF-A0A1W1B9I3-F1
#
_cell.length_a   1.000
_cell.length_b   1.000
_cell.length_c   1.000
_cell.angle_alpha   90.00
_cell.angle_beta   90.00
_cell.angle_gamma   90.00
#
_symmetry.space_group_name_H-M   'P 1'
#
loop_
_entity.id
_entity.type
_entity.pdbx_description
1 polymer ?
#
loop_
_entity_poly.entity_id
_entity_poly.type
_entity_poly.pdbx_seq_one_letter_code
_entity_poly.pdbx_strand_id
1 'polypeptide(L)'
;MNKIFIPILISILFVFSGCGDDHNDVVVVAPTATTLFLIDQDGMSLGGVPYICDSMVAWSATRPNGEFTFFEPDNCTFDFTGLSGNYENDYIHDDIIYIVDDLDRGKGGIPYSCEYFGASSTYLDGSFNYGANDACTFYL
;
A
#
# COMPACT_ATOMS: atom_id res chain seq x y z
N MET A 1 13.54 48.35 -22.23
CA MET A 1 14.75 47.67 -21.72
C MET A 1 14.76 47.83 -20.21
N ASN A 2 14.22 46.88 -19.47
CA ASN A 2 14.22 46.92 -18.01
C ASN A 2 14.95 45.67 -17.50
N LYS A 3 16.12 45.89 -16.91
CA LYS A 3 16.95 44.87 -16.27
C LYS A 3 16.40 44.64 -14.87
N ILE A 4 15.93 43.43 -14.58
CA ILE A 4 15.50 43.05 -13.23
C ILE A 4 16.65 42.27 -12.57
N PHE A 5 17.04 42.75 -11.40
CA PHE A 5 18.10 42.25 -10.54
C PHE A 5 17.70 40.96 -9.84
N ILE A 6 18.60 39.97 -9.83
CA ILE A 6 18.53 38.71 -9.08
C ILE A 6 19.27 38.91 -7.74
N PRO A 7 18.69 38.53 -6.59
CA PRO A 7 19.47 38.19 -5.42
C PRO A 7 19.55 36.66 -5.23
N ILE A 8 20.81 36.20 -5.20
CA ILE A 8 21.29 34.88 -4.83
C ILE A 8 20.98 34.62 -3.35
N LEU A 9 20.43 33.45 -3.01
CA LEU A 9 20.24 33.03 -1.62
C LEU A 9 21.07 31.78 -1.32
N ILE A 10 21.71 31.86 -0.16
CA ILE A 10 22.93 31.18 0.26
C ILE A 10 22.66 29.74 0.68
N SER A 11 23.47 28.83 0.14
CA SER A 11 23.61 27.44 0.55
C SER A 11 24.35 27.32 1.88
N ILE A 12 23.70 26.75 2.90
CA ILE A 12 24.33 26.37 4.16
C ILE A 12 24.62 24.86 4.09
N LEU A 13 25.89 24.52 3.87
CA LEU A 13 26.41 23.17 4.05
C LEU A 13 26.61 22.90 5.55
N PHE A 14 25.74 22.09 6.13
CA PHE A 14 26.00 21.49 7.44
C PHE A 14 26.98 20.33 7.26
N VAL A 15 28.26 20.58 7.56
CA VAL A 15 29.25 19.52 7.73
C VAL A 15 29.22 19.11 9.21
N PHE A 16 28.48 18.04 9.52
CA PHE A 16 28.65 17.35 10.80
C PHE A 16 29.91 16.49 10.72
N SER A 17 31.01 16.98 11.28
CA SER A 17 32.15 16.16 11.66
C SER A 17 31.81 15.41 12.95
N GLY A 18 31.16 14.25 12.79
CA GLY A 18 30.90 13.28 13.86
C GLY A 18 31.96 12.20 13.86
N CYS A 19 32.86 12.28 14.83
CA CYS A 19 33.78 11.23 15.25
C CYS A 19 33.02 10.32 16.23
N GLY A 20 33.10 8.99 16.10
CA GLY A 20 32.61 8.10 17.16
C GLY A 20 32.24 6.70 16.70
N ASP A 21 33.12 5.77 17.02
CA ASP A 21 32.93 4.33 17.21
C ASP A 21 32.25 3.49 16.13
N ASP A 22 33.10 2.69 15.51
CA ASP A 22 32.82 1.48 14.74
C ASP A 22 32.20 0.42 15.67
N HIS A 23 30.93 0.61 16.02
CA HIS A 23 30.04 -0.47 16.41
C HIS A 23 29.20 -0.77 15.17
N ASN A 24 29.23 -2.02 14.71
CA ASN A 24 28.21 -2.54 13.79
C ASN A 24 26.87 -2.59 14.53
N ASP A 25 26.33 -1.42 14.87
CA ASP A 25 24.92 -1.27 15.19
C ASP A 25 24.20 -1.56 13.87
N VAL A 26 23.83 -2.82 13.71
CA VAL A 26 22.71 -3.17 12.84
C VAL A 26 21.56 -2.35 13.39
N VAL A 27 21.28 -1.23 12.74
CA VAL A 27 20.10 -0.42 13.04
C VAL A 27 18.92 -1.33 12.72
N VAL A 28 18.39 -1.98 13.76
CA VAL A 28 17.12 -2.68 13.69
C VAL A 28 16.06 -1.58 13.58
N VAL A 29 15.76 -1.18 12.35
CA VAL A 29 14.63 -0.30 12.07
C VAL A 29 13.40 -1.06 12.54
N ALA A 30 12.73 -0.55 13.57
CA ALA A 30 11.47 -1.13 14.03
C ALA A 30 10.47 -1.08 12.87
N PRO A 31 9.72 -2.16 12.62
CA PRO A 31 8.76 -2.20 11.52
C PRO A 31 7.74 -1.07 11.65
N THR A 32 7.55 -0.33 10.56
CA THR A 32 6.56 0.74 10.45
C THR A 32 5.20 0.11 10.22
N ALA A 33 4.31 0.24 11.21
CA ALA A 33 2.95 -0.27 11.12
C ALA A 33 2.04 0.75 10.40
N THR A 34 1.40 0.32 9.32
CA THR A 34 0.44 1.12 8.56
C THR A 34 -0.91 0.40 8.58
N THR A 35 -1.93 1.04 9.13
CA THR A 35 -3.30 0.53 9.12
C THR A 35 -4.05 1.09 7.92
N LEU A 36 -4.68 0.21 7.15
CA LEU A 36 -5.46 0.51 5.95
C LEU A 36 -6.76 -0.28 5.96
N PHE A 37 -7.64 0.01 5.02
CA PHE A 37 -8.97 -0.58 4.93
C PHE A 37 -9.25 -1.05 3.49
N LEU A 38 -9.93 -2.18 3.37
CA LEU A 38 -10.55 -2.62 2.12
C LEU A 38 -12.01 -2.17 2.09
N ILE A 39 -12.39 -1.48 1.03
CA ILE A 39 -13.77 -1.12 0.73
C ILE A 39 -14.13 -1.50 -0.70
N ASP A 40 -15.41 -1.70 -0.96
CA ASP A 40 -15.95 -1.87 -2.31
C ASP A 40 -16.27 -0.51 -2.97
N GLN A 41 -16.81 -0.57 -4.18
CA GLN A 41 -17.17 0.58 -4.99
C GLN A 41 -18.29 1.44 -4.45
N ASP A 42 -19.17 0.87 -3.62
CA ASP A 42 -20.23 1.60 -2.93
C ASP A 42 -19.74 2.21 -1.60
N GLY A 43 -18.46 2.02 -1.26
CA GLY A 43 -17.83 2.48 -0.02
C GLY A 43 -18.14 1.58 1.19
N MET A 44 -18.60 0.35 0.95
CA MET A 44 -18.89 -0.61 2.01
C MET A 44 -17.61 -1.37 2.37
N SER A 45 -17.40 -1.59 3.66
CA SER A 45 -16.20 -2.28 4.14
C SER A 45 -16.17 -3.77 3.80
N LEU A 46 -15.06 -4.25 3.27
CA LEU A 46 -14.82 -5.66 2.95
C LEU A 46 -14.16 -6.38 4.14
N GLY A 47 -14.99 -6.74 5.11
CA GLY A 47 -14.59 -7.55 6.26
C GLY A 47 -14.56 -9.05 5.95
N GLY A 48 -13.64 -9.77 6.62
CA GLY A 48 -13.52 -11.22 6.48
C GLY A 48 -12.67 -11.69 5.29
N VAL A 49 -12.05 -10.77 4.53
CA VAL A 49 -11.15 -11.12 3.42
C VAL A 49 -9.89 -11.78 4.00
N PRO A 50 -9.57 -13.03 3.63
CA PRO A 50 -8.40 -13.71 4.16
C PRO A 50 -7.11 -13.04 3.67
N TYR A 51 -6.13 -12.93 4.56
CA TYR A 51 -4.79 -12.49 4.18
C TYR A 51 -3.69 -13.14 5.04
N ILE A 52 -2.48 -13.17 4.49
CA ILE A 52 -1.27 -13.61 5.19
C ILE A 52 -0.11 -12.72 4.79
N CYS A 53 0.70 -12.29 5.77
CA CYS A 53 1.92 -11.54 5.54
C CYS A 53 3.15 -12.41 5.80
N ASP A 54 4.31 -12.03 5.26
CA ASP A 54 5.57 -12.79 5.42
C ASP A 54 5.94 -13.08 6.88
N SER A 55 5.64 -12.17 7.82
CA SER A 55 5.89 -12.36 9.25
C SER A 55 4.84 -13.22 9.97
N MET A 56 3.73 -13.56 9.31
CA MET A 56 2.62 -14.29 9.91
C MET A 56 2.79 -15.80 9.74
N VAL A 57 2.47 -16.54 10.79
CA VAL A 57 2.53 -18.03 10.78
C VAL A 57 1.23 -18.68 10.28
N ALA A 58 0.15 -17.91 10.19
CA ALA A 58 -1.16 -18.38 9.80
C ALA A 58 -1.95 -17.25 9.13
N TRP A 59 -2.91 -17.63 8.28
CA TRP A 59 -3.86 -16.71 7.69
C TRP A 59 -4.71 -16.02 8.77
N SER A 60 -4.98 -14.74 8.54
CA SER A 60 -5.96 -13.94 9.27
C SER A 60 -7.06 -13.49 8.32
N ALA A 61 -7.96 -12.64 8.79
CA ALA A 61 -8.97 -12.00 7.96
C ALA A 61 -9.06 -10.52 8.31
N THR A 62 -9.43 -9.69 7.32
CA THR A 62 -9.76 -8.27 7.58
C THR A 62 -10.85 -8.18 8.63
N ARG A 63 -10.78 -7.16 9.50
CA ARG A 63 -11.80 -6.93 10.53
C ARG A 63 -13.15 -6.61 9.90
N PRO A 64 -14.27 -6.64 10.65
CA PRO A 64 -15.60 -6.33 10.10
C PRO A 64 -15.72 -4.97 9.39
N ASN A 65 -14.87 -4.01 9.73
CA ASN A 65 -14.73 -2.70 9.09
C ASN A 65 -13.73 -2.67 7.92
N GLY A 66 -13.29 -3.83 7.41
CA GLY A 66 -12.31 -3.93 6.33
C GLY A 66 -10.86 -3.64 6.74
N GLU A 67 -10.62 -3.37 8.02
CA GLU A 67 -9.30 -2.99 8.55
C GLU A 67 -8.30 -4.15 8.49
N PHE A 68 -7.08 -3.82 8.10
CA PHE A 68 -5.89 -4.65 8.24
C PHE A 68 -4.66 -3.78 8.55
N THR A 69 -3.62 -4.39 9.12
CA THR A 69 -2.38 -3.70 9.45
C THR A 69 -1.23 -4.34 8.69
N PHE A 70 -0.51 -3.53 7.91
CA PHE A 70 0.77 -3.88 7.32
C PHE A 70 1.90 -3.51 8.26
N PHE A 71 2.94 -4.34 8.30
CA PHE A 71 4.18 -4.05 9.00
C PHE A 71 5.30 -4.06 7.96
N GLU A 72 5.76 -2.89 7.53
CA GLU A 72 6.87 -2.83 6.57
C GLU A 72 8.12 -3.52 7.16
N PRO A 73 8.87 -4.33 6.39
CA PRO A 73 8.77 -4.54 4.93
C PRO A 73 7.97 -5.79 4.52
N ASP A 74 7.02 -6.25 5.34
CA ASP A 74 6.27 -7.48 5.03
C ASP A 74 5.41 -7.32 3.77
N ASN A 75 5.45 -8.33 2.92
CA ASN A 75 4.52 -8.45 1.83
C ASN A 75 3.30 -9.21 2.32
N CYS A 76 2.10 -8.73 2.00
CA CYS A 76 0.87 -9.39 2.40
C CYS A 76 0.08 -9.84 1.17
N THR A 77 -0.30 -11.11 1.17
CA THR A 77 -1.15 -11.73 0.16
C THR A 77 -2.58 -11.77 0.66
N PHE A 78 -3.49 -11.21 -0.13
CA PHE A 78 -4.93 -11.25 0.10
C PHE A 78 -5.55 -12.26 -0.85
N ASP A 79 -6.47 -13.06 -0.33
CA ASP A 79 -7.25 -14.03 -1.10
C ASP A 79 -8.63 -13.44 -1.40
N PHE A 80 -8.88 -13.14 -2.67
CA PHE A 80 -10.13 -12.60 -3.17
C PHE A 80 -11.05 -13.69 -3.75
N THR A 81 -10.89 -14.95 -3.33
CA THR A 81 -11.81 -16.04 -3.65
C THR A 81 -13.25 -15.65 -3.31
N GLY A 82 -14.14 -15.81 -4.29
CA GLY A 82 -15.55 -15.42 -4.21
C GLY A 82 -15.87 -14.09 -4.86
N LEU A 83 -14.86 -13.33 -5.31
CA LEU A 83 -15.04 -12.06 -6.03
C LEU A 83 -14.82 -12.24 -7.55
N SER A 84 -15.48 -11.39 -8.32
CA SER A 84 -15.57 -11.43 -9.78
C SER A 84 -14.34 -10.84 -10.48
N GLY A 85 -13.47 -10.14 -9.74
CA GLY A 85 -12.34 -9.43 -10.29
C GLY A 85 -12.66 -7.99 -10.68
N ASN A 86 -11.62 -7.28 -11.12
CA ASN A 86 -11.71 -5.95 -11.72
C ASN A 86 -10.77 -5.90 -12.92
N TYR A 87 -11.32 -5.99 -14.13
CA TYR A 87 -10.52 -6.00 -15.37
C TYR A 87 -10.67 -4.70 -16.17
N GLU A 88 -11.89 -4.14 -16.23
CA GLU A 88 -12.20 -2.97 -17.05
C GLU A 88 -12.82 -1.82 -16.23
N ASN A 89 -12.85 -1.94 -14.90
CA ASN A 89 -13.61 -1.05 -14.02
C ASN A 89 -15.09 -0.98 -14.42
N ASP A 90 -15.69 -2.12 -14.81
CA ASP A 90 -17.12 -2.18 -15.12
C ASP A 90 -17.93 -2.32 -13.84
N TYR A 91 -18.46 -1.21 -13.35
CA TYR A 91 -19.25 -1.14 -12.11
C TYR A 91 -20.46 -2.11 -12.06
N ILE A 92 -20.93 -2.61 -13.20
CA ILE A 92 -22.09 -3.51 -13.28
C ILE A 92 -21.68 -4.97 -13.08
N HIS A 93 -20.45 -5.33 -13.45
CA HIS A 93 -20.00 -6.72 -13.57
C HIS A 93 -18.76 -7.05 -12.74
N ASP A 94 -17.98 -6.03 -12.36
CA ASP A 94 -16.74 -6.16 -11.61
C ASP A 94 -16.99 -5.85 -10.12
N ASP A 95 -16.26 -6.57 -9.26
CA ASP A 95 -16.19 -6.26 -7.84
C ASP A 95 -14.99 -5.32 -7.63
N ILE A 96 -15.20 -4.01 -7.74
CA ILE A 96 -14.09 -3.05 -7.66
C ILE A 96 -13.73 -2.81 -6.19
N ILE A 97 -12.48 -3.11 -5.84
CA ILE A 97 -11.95 -2.98 -4.48
C ILE A 97 -11.00 -1.79 -4.41
N TYR A 98 -11.05 -1.06 -3.31
CA TYR A 98 -10.16 0.05 -3.00
C TYR A 98 -9.39 -0.23 -1.70
N ILE A 99 -8.11 0.11 -1.69
CA ILE A 99 -7.30 0.23 -0.48
C ILE A 99 -7.30 1.69 -0.05
N VAL A 100 -7.80 1.99 1.16
CA VAL A 100 -7.95 3.36 1.67
C VAL A 100 -7.30 3.54 3.05
N ASP A 101 -7.03 4.80 3.43
CA ASP A 101 -6.66 5.16 4.81
C ASP A 101 -7.88 5.37 5.73
N ASP A 102 -7.64 5.80 6.96
CA ASP A 102 -8.67 6.06 7.99
C ASP A 102 -9.59 7.26 7.68
N LEU A 103 -9.31 7.99 6.60
CA LEU A 103 -10.13 9.08 6.09
C LEU A 103 -10.82 8.72 4.77
N ASP A 104 -10.90 7.43 4.45
CA ASP A 104 -11.43 6.87 3.20
C ASP A 104 -10.72 7.40 1.94
N ARG A 105 -9.45 7.81 2.07
CA ARG A 105 -8.67 8.27 0.92
C ARG A 105 -7.90 7.10 0.32
N GLY A 106 -8.11 6.91 -0.97
CA GLY A 106 -7.38 5.98 -1.82
C GLY A 106 -5.87 5.99 -1.64
N LYS A 107 -5.27 4.81 -1.52
CA LYS A 107 -3.83 4.62 -1.42
C LYS A 107 -3.27 4.11 -2.74
N GLY A 108 -2.94 5.07 -3.61
CA GLY A 108 -2.32 4.80 -4.88
C GLY A 108 -0.82 4.52 -4.82
N GLY A 109 -0.33 3.87 -5.88
CA GLY A 109 1.09 3.60 -6.09
C GLY A 109 1.64 2.44 -5.25
N ILE A 110 0.78 1.63 -4.61
CA ILE A 110 1.20 0.40 -3.93
C ILE A 110 1.45 -0.66 -5.00
N PRO A 111 2.69 -1.13 -5.20
CA PRO A 111 2.98 -2.25 -6.08
C PRO A 111 2.24 -3.51 -5.62
N TYR A 112 1.76 -4.30 -6.57
CA TYR A 112 1.17 -5.61 -6.30
C TYR A 112 1.43 -6.61 -7.42
N SER A 113 1.27 -7.89 -7.10
CA SER A 113 1.27 -8.99 -8.05
C SER A 113 0.15 -9.96 -7.70
N CYS A 114 -0.74 -10.19 -8.64
CA CYS A 114 -1.79 -11.19 -8.53
C CYS A 114 -1.42 -12.47 -9.30
N GLU A 115 -1.93 -13.61 -8.87
CA GLU A 115 -1.66 -14.92 -9.46
C GLU A 115 -2.10 -14.98 -10.93
N TYR A 116 -3.29 -14.45 -11.25
CA TYR A 116 -3.87 -14.51 -12.60
C TYR A 116 -3.74 -13.20 -13.38
N PHE A 117 -3.98 -12.05 -12.74
CA PHE A 117 -3.89 -10.76 -13.43
C PHE A 117 -2.44 -10.34 -13.74
N GLY A 118 -1.47 -10.76 -12.92
CA GLY A 118 -0.07 -10.35 -13.01
C GLY A 118 0.26 -9.14 -12.13
N ALA A 119 1.33 -8.42 -12.46
CA ALA A 119 1.89 -7.36 -11.62
C ALA A 119 1.58 -5.94 -12.13
N SER A 120 1.30 -5.03 -11.20
CA SER A 120 1.02 -3.61 -11.48
C SER A 120 1.15 -2.78 -10.18
N SER A 121 0.49 -1.61 -10.13
CA SER A 121 0.37 -0.77 -8.94
C SER A 121 -1.05 -0.23 -8.79
N THR A 122 -1.49 0.00 -7.54
CA THR A 122 -2.81 0.62 -7.28
C THR A 122 -2.92 1.99 -7.96
N TYR A 123 -4.12 2.33 -8.46
CA TYR A 123 -4.43 3.65 -9.02
C TYR A 123 -4.49 4.70 -7.92
N LEU A 124 -4.51 6.00 -8.29
CA LEU A 124 -4.48 7.11 -7.32
C LEU A 124 -5.61 7.08 -6.29
N ASP A 125 -6.75 6.49 -6.64
CA ASP A 125 -7.91 6.29 -5.77
C ASP A 125 -7.82 5.01 -4.92
N GLY A 126 -6.72 4.27 -4.99
CA GLY A 126 -6.51 3.03 -4.25
C GLY A 126 -7.12 1.79 -4.89
N SER A 127 -7.84 1.93 -6.02
CA SER A 127 -8.32 0.78 -6.77
C SER A 127 -7.18 0.00 -7.42
N PHE A 128 -7.42 -1.26 -7.78
CA PHE A 128 -6.48 -2.09 -8.51
C PHE A 128 -7.21 -3.12 -9.36
N ASN A 129 -6.49 -3.67 -10.33
CA ASN A 129 -7.02 -4.71 -11.20
C ASN A 129 -6.61 -6.07 -10.64
N TYR A 130 -7.51 -7.04 -10.71
CA TYR A 130 -7.29 -8.39 -10.25
C TYR A 130 -8.26 -9.35 -10.95
N GLY A 131 -7.92 -10.64 -10.99
CA GLY A 131 -8.78 -11.64 -11.60
C GLY A 131 -9.93 -12.10 -10.71
N ALA A 132 -10.88 -12.83 -11.30
CA ALA A 132 -11.89 -13.54 -10.54
C ALA A 132 -11.24 -14.62 -9.67
N ASN A 133 -11.57 -14.66 -8.38
CA ASN A 133 -10.96 -15.56 -7.38
C ASN A 133 -9.43 -15.50 -7.33
N ASP A 134 -8.85 -14.31 -7.53
CA ASP A 134 -7.41 -14.12 -7.57
C ASP A 134 -6.83 -13.93 -6.16
N ALA A 135 -5.54 -14.21 -6.03
CA ALA A 135 -4.77 -13.90 -4.83
C ALA A 135 -3.70 -12.87 -5.19
N CYS A 136 -3.69 -11.74 -4.47
CA CYS A 136 -2.79 -10.63 -4.77
C CYS A 136 -1.88 -10.31 -3.60
N THR A 137 -0.58 -10.28 -3.87
CA THR A 137 0.46 -9.85 -2.95
C THR A 137 0.74 -8.36 -3.14
N PHE A 138 0.65 -7.58 -2.07
CA PHE A 138 0.99 -6.14 -2.05
C PHE A 138 2.33 -5.91 -1.35
N TYR A 139 3.10 -4.97 -1.88
CA TYR A 139 4.46 -4.63 -1.44
C TYR A 139 4.49 -3.18 -0.94
N LEU A 140 4.39 -2.95 0.37
CA LEU A 140 4.43 -1.61 0.99
C LEU A 140 5.85 -1.27 1.49
#